data_AF-A0A7C4KX27-F1
#
_entry.id   AF-A0A7C4KX27-F1
#
_cell.length_a   1.000
_cell.length_b   1.000
_cell.length_c   1.000
_cell.angle_alpha   90.00
_cell.angle_beta   90.00
_cell.angle_gamma   90.00
#
_symmetry.space_group_name_H-M   'P 1'
#
loop_
_entity.id
_entity.type
_entity.pdbx_description
1 polymer ?
#
loop_
_entity_poly.entity_id
_entity_poly.type
_entity_poly.pdbx_seq_one_letter_code
_entity_poly.pdbx_strand_id
1 'polypeptide(L)'
;MNWRDKYRELALQAITKKATYGSDIDISKFIDKAEEKTIISDEIKNKALEVGIELSQEKSGTYLQVDHSVLLSRVASNIEGLEVLSTDEALLKYDWLKSYYWKAISTDQDKYTAIAELK
;
A
#
# COMPACT_ATOMS: atom_id res chain seq x y z
N MET A 1 -17.12 17.06 7.25
CA MET A 1 -16.89 16.29 6.01
C MET A 1 -15.41 15.97 5.97
N ASN A 2 -15.05 14.70 5.99
CA ASN A 2 -13.66 14.23 5.97
C ASN A 2 -13.12 14.39 4.55
N TRP A 3 -11.89 14.88 4.40
CA TRP A 3 -11.25 15.12 3.10
C TRP A 3 -11.18 13.86 2.22
N ARG A 4 -11.22 12.67 2.85
CA ARG A 4 -11.18 11.36 2.20
C ARG A 4 -12.55 10.88 1.71
N ASP A 5 -13.66 11.47 2.18
CA ASP A 5 -15.02 10.99 1.90
C ASP A 5 -15.32 10.93 0.40
N LYS A 6 -14.92 11.96 -0.36
CA LYS A 6 -15.12 12.00 -1.82
C LYS A 6 -14.50 10.80 -2.56
N TYR A 7 -13.36 10.31 -2.09
CA TYR A 7 -12.66 9.18 -2.70
C TYR A 7 -13.37 7.86 -2.38
N ARG A 8 -13.88 7.74 -1.15
CA ARG A 8 -14.70 6.60 -0.71
C ARG A 8 -16.01 6.54 -1.46
N GLU A 9 -16.68 7.67 -1.67
CA GLU A 9 -17.92 7.75 -2.44
C GLU A 9 -17.73 7.30 -3.89
N LEU A 10 -16.67 7.77 -4.54
CA LEU A 10 -16.29 7.33 -5.90
C LEU A 10 -15.96 5.83 -5.93
N ALA A 11 -15.19 5.34 -4.96
CA ALA A 11 -14.82 3.92 -4.86
C ALA A 11 -16.06 3.01 -4.75
N LEU A 12 -17.05 3.39 -3.93
CA LEU A 12 -18.28 2.60 -3.75
C LEU A 12 -19.05 2.40 -5.07
N GLN A 13 -19.00 3.36 -5.99
CA GLN A 13 -19.66 3.27 -7.29
C GLN A 13 -18.99 2.26 -8.23
N ALA A 14 -17.72 1.92 -7.99
CA ALA A 14 -16.92 1.06 -8.85
C ALA A 14 -16.66 -0.35 -8.28
N ILE A 15 -17.28 -0.73 -7.16
CA ILE A 15 -16.97 -2.00 -6.48
C ILE A 15 -17.24 -3.26 -7.35
N THR A 16 -18.12 -3.15 -8.33
CA THR A 16 -18.43 -4.21 -9.30
C THR A 16 -17.87 -3.93 -10.70
N LYS A 17 -17.23 -2.77 -10.91
CA LYS A 17 -16.71 -2.34 -12.21
C LYS A 17 -15.52 -3.20 -12.61
N LYS A 18 -15.62 -3.84 -13.77
CA LYS A 18 -14.55 -4.70 -14.30
C LYS A 18 -13.40 -3.83 -14.82
N ALA A 19 -12.16 -4.32 -14.67
CA ALA A 19 -11.04 -3.70 -15.34
C ALA A 19 -11.15 -3.87 -16.86
N THR A 20 -10.55 -2.94 -17.60
CA THR A 20 -10.55 -2.95 -19.07
C THR A 20 -9.83 -4.17 -19.65
N TYR A 21 -8.81 -4.67 -18.95
CA TYR A 21 -7.95 -5.76 -19.40
C TYR A 21 -7.84 -6.86 -18.35
N GLY A 22 -7.57 -8.08 -18.80
CA GLY A 22 -7.39 -9.24 -17.95
C GLY A 22 -8.70 -9.93 -17.57
N SER A 23 -8.57 -11.02 -16.81
CA SER A 23 -9.71 -11.79 -16.33
C SER A 23 -10.49 -11.03 -15.26
N ASP A 24 -11.81 -11.21 -15.26
CA ASP A 24 -12.68 -10.68 -14.22
C ASP A 24 -12.54 -11.54 -12.96
N ILE A 25 -11.81 -11.03 -11.96
CA ILE A 25 -11.58 -11.72 -10.69
C ILE A 25 -12.69 -11.37 -9.70
N ASP A 26 -13.25 -12.41 -9.07
CA ASP A 26 -14.15 -12.26 -7.93
C ASP A 26 -13.33 -11.96 -6.66
N ILE A 27 -13.04 -10.67 -6.49
CA ILE A 27 -12.33 -10.08 -5.35
C ILE A 27 -12.94 -10.42 -4.00
N SER A 28 -14.25 -10.70 -3.92
CA SER A 28 -14.92 -10.99 -2.64
C SER A 28 -14.33 -12.21 -1.92
N LYS A 29 -13.74 -13.13 -2.69
CA LYS A 29 -13.07 -14.34 -2.19
C LYS A 29 -11.71 -14.10 -1.55
N PHE A 30 -11.19 -12.86 -1.61
CA PHE A 30 -9.83 -12.51 -1.19
C PHE A 30 -9.79 -11.34 -0.19
N ILE A 31 -10.95 -10.86 0.27
CA ILE A 31 -11.06 -9.71 1.20
C ILE A 31 -10.85 -10.11 2.67
N ASP A 32 -10.51 -11.38 2.94
CA ASP A 32 -10.28 -11.86 4.29
C ASP A 32 -9.21 -11.03 5.01
N LYS A 33 -9.42 -10.80 6.30
CA LYS A 33 -8.46 -10.09 7.15
C LYS A 33 -7.20 -10.93 7.26
N ALA A 34 -6.15 -10.55 6.54
CA ALA A 34 -4.83 -11.06 6.83
C ALA A 34 -4.48 -10.75 8.29
N GLU A 35 -3.91 -11.73 8.98
CA GLU A 35 -3.41 -11.51 10.33
C GLU A 35 -2.27 -10.48 10.30
N GLU A 36 -2.29 -9.56 11.27
CA GLU A 36 -1.25 -8.56 11.40
C GLU A 36 0.08 -9.26 11.67
N LYS A 37 1.04 -9.05 10.78
CA LYS A 37 2.40 -9.54 10.99
C LYS A 37 3.21 -8.47 11.70
N THR A 38 3.95 -8.89 12.71
CA THR A 38 4.84 -8.01 13.48
C THR A 38 6.31 -8.46 13.40
N ILE A 39 6.56 -9.66 12.87
CA ILE A 39 7.87 -10.30 12.86
C ILE A 39 8.23 -10.73 11.43
N ILE A 40 9.48 -10.49 11.06
CA ILE A 40 10.06 -10.97 9.80
C ILE A 40 10.60 -12.39 10.03
N SER A 41 9.81 -13.39 9.64
CA SER A 41 10.22 -14.79 9.67
C SER A 41 11.29 -15.10 8.61
N ASP A 42 12.01 -16.21 8.76
CA ASP A 42 13.00 -16.64 7.76
C ASP A 42 12.34 -16.99 6.42
N GLU A 43 11.09 -17.44 6.42
CA GLU A 43 10.30 -17.61 5.19
C GLU A 43 10.14 -16.28 4.43
N ILE A 44 9.81 -15.20 5.15
CA ILE A 44 9.69 -13.86 4.55
C ILE A 44 11.04 -13.39 4.01
N LYS A 45 12.15 -13.63 4.74
CA LYS A 45 13.50 -13.28 4.26
C LYS A 45 13.87 -14.03 2.99
N ASN A 46 13.60 -15.34 2.93
CA ASN A 46 13.91 -16.16 1.76
C ASN A 46 13.10 -15.71 0.54
N LYS A 47 11.80 -15.46 0.70
CA LYS A 47 10.95 -14.89 -0.37
C LYS A 47 11.41 -13.51 -0.83
N ALA A 48 11.84 -12.66 0.10
CA ALA A 48 12.40 -11.35 -0.24
C ALA A 48 13.68 -11.50 -1.07
N LEU A 49 14.55 -12.44 -0.73
CA LEU A 49 15.77 -12.73 -1.49
C LEU A 49 15.49 -13.21 -2.92
N GLU A 50 14.44 -14.03 -3.12
CA GLU A 50 14.02 -14.49 -4.46
C GLU A 50 13.69 -13.34 -5.42
N VAL A 51 13.30 -12.18 -4.90
CA VAL A 51 13.02 -10.96 -5.68
C VAL A 51 14.10 -9.88 -5.54
N GLY A 52 15.29 -10.24 -5.02
CA GLY A 52 16.45 -9.35 -4.91
C GLY A 52 16.44 -8.39 -3.70
N ILE A 53 15.54 -8.62 -2.74
CA ILE A 53 15.46 -7.85 -1.50
C ILE A 53 16.24 -8.58 -0.40
N GLU A 54 17.49 -8.17 -0.20
CA GLU A 54 18.31 -8.62 0.91
C GLU A 54 18.10 -7.73 2.14
N LEU A 55 17.50 -8.31 3.19
CA LEU A 55 17.12 -7.60 4.42
C LEU A 55 18.26 -7.48 5.45
N SER A 56 19.37 -8.21 5.26
CA SER A 56 20.53 -8.24 6.14
C SER A 56 21.58 -7.17 5.84
N GLN A 57 21.56 -6.58 4.63
CA GLN A 57 22.54 -5.58 4.22
C GLN A 57 22.04 -4.16 4.47
N GLU A 58 22.96 -3.26 4.81
CA GLU A 58 22.67 -1.84 4.86
C GLU A 58 22.50 -1.29 3.44
N LYS A 59 21.24 -1.00 3.09
CA LYS A 59 20.87 -0.29 1.86
C LYS A 59 20.49 1.14 2.19
N SER A 60 20.50 2.00 1.17
CA SER A 60 20.05 3.39 1.23
C SER A 60 18.66 3.55 1.87
N GLY A 61 17.76 2.60 1.67
CA GLY A 61 16.51 2.49 2.40
C GLY A 61 15.78 1.19 2.04
N THR A 62 14.94 0.73 2.97
CA THR A 62 14.14 -0.49 2.84
C THR A 62 12.73 -0.22 3.33
N TYR A 63 11.75 -0.47 2.47
CA TYR A 63 10.33 -0.57 2.83
C TYR A 63 9.85 -1.99 2.56
N LEU A 64 9.35 -2.68 3.57
CA LEU A 64 8.83 -4.04 3.47
C LEU A 64 7.43 -4.08 4.06
N GLN A 65 6.44 -4.39 3.22
CA GLN A 65 5.07 -4.65 3.63
C GLN A 65 4.75 -6.12 3.35
N VAL A 66 4.18 -6.79 4.34
CA VAL A 66 3.68 -8.16 4.21
C VAL A 66 2.20 -8.13 4.54
N ASP A 67 1.38 -8.57 3.59
CA ASP A 67 -0.06 -8.41 3.61
C ASP A 67 -0.46 -6.92 3.81
N HIS A 68 -1.10 -6.60 4.94
CA HIS A 68 -1.47 -5.22 5.30
C HIS A 68 -0.53 -4.59 6.36
N SER A 69 0.55 -5.27 6.75
CA SER A 69 1.45 -4.84 7.81
C SER A 69 2.78 -4.33 7.25
N VAL A 70 3.17 -3.12 7.66
CA VAL A 70 4.49 -2.56 7.34
C VAL A 70 5.50 -3.07 8.37
N LEU A 71 6.37 -3.99 7.96
CA LEU A 71 7.36 -4.63 8.84
C LEU A 71 8.69 -3.86 8.91
N LEU A 72 9.04 -3.13 7.85
CA LEU A 72 10.21 -2.27 7.81
C LEU A 72 9.89 -1.00 7.06
N SER A 73 10.26 0.14 7.64
CA SER A 73 10.41 1.42 6.97
C SER A 73 11.66 2.07 7.54
N ARG A 74 12.80 1.88 6.86
CA ARG A 74 14.10 2.37 7.32
C ARG A 74 14.84 3.04 6.18
N VAL A 75 15.54 4.12 6.49
CA VAL A 75 16.47 4.81 5.58
C VAL A 75 17.85 4.75 6.22
N ALA A 76 18.89 4.57 5.40
CA ALA A 76 20.25 4.71 5.89
C ALA A 76 20.45 6.13 6.44
N SER A 77 20.94 6.24 7.66
CA SER A 77 21.02 7.52 8.39
C SER A 77 21.91 8.57 7.73
N ASN A 78 22.70 8.18 6.74
CA ASN A 78 23.64 9.03 6.00
C ASN A 78 23.09 9.66 4.72
N ILE A 79 21.82 9.43 4.36
CA ILE A 79 21.22 10.01 3.15
C ILE A 79 20.37 11.23 3.52
N GLU A 80 20.96 12.40 3.38
CA GLU A 80 20.28 13.67 3.61
C GLU A 80 19.13 13.88 2.61
N GLY A 81 17.96 14.30 3.12
CA GLY A 81 16.79 14.61 2.30
C GLY A 81 15.93 13.41 1.88
N LEU A 82 16.27 12.18 2.28
CA LEU A 82 15.47 10.98 2.02
C LEU A 82 14.63 10.60 3.25
N GLU A 83 13.33 10.45 3.05
CA GLU A 83 12.40 9.95 4.07
C GLU A 83 11.52 8.86 3.46
N VAL A 84 11.29 7.79 4.24
CA VAL A 84 10.42 6.67 3.86
C VAL A 84 9.48 6.39 5.03
N LEU A 85 8.18 6.46 4.75
CA LEU A 85 7.09 6.27 5.71
C LEU A 85 6.01 5.40 5.06
N SER A 86 5.16 4.78 5.88
CA SER A 86 3.89 4.27 5.35
C SER A 86 3.01 5.41 4.84
N THR A 87 2.09 5.11 3.91
CA THR A 87 1.15 6.10 3.38
C THR A 87 0.33 6.76 4.49
N ASP A 88 -0.10 5.99 5.49
CA ASP A 88 -0.88 6.50 6.62
C ASP A 88 -0.06 7.47 7.49
N GLU A 89 1.18 7.09 7.86
CA GLU A 89 2.08 7.97 8.61
C GLU A 89 2.39 9.25 7.84
N ALA A 90 2.64 9.14 6.54
CA ALA A 90 2.93 10.29 5.68
C ALA A 90 1.74 11.26 5.62
N LEU A 91 0.51 10.76 5.45
CA LEU A 91 -0.71 11.56 5.42
C LEU A 91 -1.06 12.21 6.77
N LEU A 92 -0.66 11.58 7.88
CA LEU A 92 -0.76 12.16 9.22
C LEU A 92 0.28 13.25 9.44
N LYS A 93 1.51 13.05 8.97
CA LYS A 93 2.64 13.97 9.17
C LYS A 93 2.58 15.20 8.26
N TYR A 94 2.11 15.04 7.02
CA TYR A 94 2.18 16.06 5.99
C TYR A 94 0.83 16.32 5.32
N ASP A 95 0.13 17.36 5.77
CA ASP A 95 -1.19 17.71 5.23
C ASP A 95 -1.21 17.96 3.71
N TRP A 96 -0.12 18.47 3.14
CA TRP A 96 -0.02 18.76 1.71
C TRP A 96 -0.12 17.50 0.84
N LEU A 97 0.23 16.32 1.36
CA LEU A 97 0.12 15.05 0.64
C LEU A 97 -1.33 14.67 0.32
N LYS A 98 -2.31 15.16 1.09
CA LYS A 98 -3.75 14.96 0.83
C LYS A 98 -4.16 15.49 -0.54
N SER A 99 -3.44 16.50 -1.07
CA SER A 99 -3.66 17.03 -2.42
C SER A 99 -3.15 16.13 -3.55
N TYR A 100 -2.31 15.15 -3.24
CA TYR A 100 -1.76 14.16 -4.17
C TYR A 100 -2.41 12.78 -4.05
N TYR A 101 -3.09 12.52 -2.93
CA TYR A 101 -3.81 11.26 -2.69
C TYR A 101 -4.85 11.00 -3.78
N TRP A 102 -4.78 9.83 -4.41
CA TRP A 102 -5.61 9.42 -5.57
C TRP A 102 -5.71 10.47 -6.69
N LYS A 103 -4.64 11.27 -6.89
CA LYS A 103 -4.62 12.27 -7.98
C LYS A 103 -4.21 11.68 -9.32
N ALA A 104 -3.30 10.70 -9.30
CA ALA A 104 -2.76 10.08 -10.52
C ALA A 104 -3.69 9.01 -11.10
N ILE A 105 -4.44 8.32 -10.24
CA ILE A 105 -5.38 7.24 -10.56
C ILE A 105 -6.68 7.53 -9.81
N SER A 106 -7.82 7.31 -10.45
CA SER A 106 -9.12 7.50 -9.79
C SER A 106 -9.54 6.25 -9.00
N THR A 107 -10.18 6.44 -7.85
CA THR A 107 -10.72 5.32 -7.04
C THR A 107 -11.87 4.59 -7.71
N ASP A 108 -12.50 5.20 -8.72
CA ASP A 108 -13.58 4.61 -9.49
C ASP A 108 -13.11 3.98 -10.82
N GLN A 109 -11.80 3.84 -11.04
CA GLN A 109 -11.27 3.31 -12.30
C GLN A 109 -11.78 1.88 -12.54
N ASP A 110 -11.69 1.03 -11.53
CA ASP A 110 -12.22 -0.34 -11.50
C ASP A 110 -12.37 -0.85 -10.06
N LYS A 111 -12.89 -2.07 -9.92
CA LYS A 111 -13.09 -2.74 -8.62
C LYS A 111 -11.81 -2.90 -7.79
N TYR A 112 -10.63 -2.94 -8.43
CA TYR A 112 -9.36 -3.11 -7.73
C TYR A 112 -8.93 -1.79 -7.08
N THR A 113 -9.00 -0.69 -7.83
CA THR A 113 -8.77 0.66 -7.27
C THR A 113 -9.79 1.04 -6.20
N ALA A 114 -11.06 0.62 -6.38
CA ALA A 114 -12.11 0.84 -5.40
C ALA A 114 -11.82 0.13 -4.08
N ILE A 115 -11.44 -1.15 -4.12
CA ILE A 115 -11.09 -1.90 -2.91
C ILE A 115 -9.90 -1.29 -2.19
N ALA A 116 -8.86 -0.87 -2.91
CA ALA A 116 -7.65 -0.29 -2.31
C ALA A 116 -7.92 1.01 -1.52
N GLU A 117 -9.03 1.72 -1.80
CA GLU A 117 -9.45 2.87 -0.99
C GLU A 117 -10.39 2.49 0.15
N LEU A 118 -11.23 1.47 -0.04
CA LEU A 118 -12.27 1.08 0.91
C LEU A 118 -11.74 0.17 2.04
N LYS A 119 -10.60 -0.47 1.83
CA LYS A 119 -9.93 -1.39 2.75
C LYS A 119 -8.58 -0.84 3.17
#